data_AF-A0A916DEB5-F1
#
_entry.id   AF-A0A916DEB5-F1
#
_cell.length_a   1.000
_cell.length_b   1.000
_cell.length_c   1.000
_cell.angle_alpha   90.00
_cell.angle_beta   90.00
_cell.angle_gamma   90.00
#
_symmetry.space_group_name_H-M   'P 1'
#
loop_
_entity.id
_entity.type
_entity.pdbx_description
1 polymer ?
#
loop_
_entity_poly.entity_id
_entity_poly.type
_entity_poly.pdbx_seq_one_letter_code
_entity_poly.pdbx_strand_id
1 'polypeptide(L)'
;MNPTEAWQSVLGQLQMEMPRASFDTWVRDTEVLSLDEGVMIIAARNAYARDWLESRLASTVQRLLIGILNQTVTVQFVIGDSPKEETEVEEQNDEQELTIEPVQWLDYDRIVQPHKQVVVKGYLRRLGMEIGPKAIWLYIGFHQAAWMVQSPNSEAGKALYSRVVLRFSALSNGAFWRLLKHKTIQGDLAGLVQRVDDPDVRRFRRGRDGRPHRAPIRYQVFMTPRLTRADAAAVYSRLKSLLDQGTSMLNALQELLAVEDVMELLSPIESAKTNIHFNTVMDMARLESGESLHPEANHLAQELHRRIINALGDIHITHYFITETIKRYNLTPAQAWLVTVSRDMAYLNSHTGERREAVTFKEGYQEMAALVGSNRYKTVLAWFNLHWTSQQRGGDMTRFLVELETSESNTYPDLRVDSMPRTYRVLLDVPLDANGSHKADANGSIRLDADGSN
;
A
#
# COMPACT_ATOMS: atom_id res chain seq x y z
N MET A 1 9.18 -20.19 -43.94
CA MET A 1 9.77 -19.84 -42.63
C MET A 1 8.86 -20.40 -41.56
N ASN A 2 9.39 -21.17 -40.61
CA ASN A 2 8.58 -21.80 -39.56
C ASN A 2 8.15 -20.73 -38.51
N PRO A 3 6.94 -20.77 -37.94
CA PRO A 3 6.50 -19.88 -36.85
C PRO A 3 7.57 -19.58 -35.78
N THR A 4 8.32 -20.59 -35.34
CA THR A 4 9.39 -20.42 -34.34
C THR A 4 10.56 -19.58 -34.88
N GLU A 5 10.95 -19.76 -36.15
CA GLU A 5 12.01 -18.97 -36.80
C GLU A 5 11.56 -17.52 -37.01
N ALA A 6 10.29 -17.31 -37.33
CA ALA A 6 9.69 -15.98 -37.43
C ALA A 6 9.69 -15.26 -36.09
N TRP A 7 9.34 -15.97 -35.01
CA TRP A 7 9.43 -15.39 -33.68
C TRP A 7 10.85 -15.07 -33.25
N GLN A 8 11.83 -15.94 -33.52
CA GLN A 8 13.24 -15.63 -33.24
C GLN A 8 13.73 -14.39 -34.00
N SER A 9 13.26 -14.19 -35.23
CA SER A 9 13.57 -12.99 -36.02
C SER A 9 12.94 -11.73 -35.40
N VAL A 10 11.69 -11.83 -34.92
CA VAL A 10 11.02 -10.76 -34.17
C VAL A 10 11.76 -10.46 -32.86
N LEU A 11 12.17 -11.48 -32.10
CA LEU A 11 12.94 -11.32 -30.86
C LEU A 11 14.26 -10.59 -31.13
N GLY A 12 14.98 -10.95 -32.19
CA GLY A 12 16.23 -10.30 -32.57
C GLY A 12 16.04 -8.82 -32.93
N GLN A 13 14.97 -8.48 -33.65
CA GLN A 13 14.64 -7.08 -33.96
C GLN A 13 14.24 -6.29 -32.71
N LEU A 14 13.37 -6.85 -31.86
CA LEU A 14 12.95 -6.20 -30.62
C LEU A 14 14.13 -5.97 -29.67
N GLN A 15 15.09 -6.91 -29.61
CA GLN A 15 16.29 -6.76 -28.78
C GLN A 15 17.14 -5.53 -29.18
N MET A 16 17.14 -5.16 -30.46
CA MET A 16 17.84 -3.98 -30.95
C MET A 16 17.03 -2.69 -30.78
N GLU A 17 15.70 -2.77 -30.88
CA GLU A 17 14.81 -1.61 -30.89
C GLU A 17 14.36 -1.16 -29.48
N MET A 18 14.62 -1.96 -28.44
CA MET A 18 14.17 -1.64 -27.07
C MET A 18 15.28 -1.71 -26.02
N PRO A 19 15.14 -1.00 -24.88
CA PRO A 19 16.10 -1.10 -23.79
C PRO A 19 16.27 -2.54 -23.29
N ARG A 20 17.51 -2.97 -23.09
CA ARG A 20 17.87 -4.33 -22.64
C ARG A 20 17.05 -4.82 -21.44
N ALA A 21 16.87 -3.98 -20.43
CA ALA A 21 16.07 -4.33 -19.25
C ALA A 21 14.59 -4.60 -19.57
N SER A 22 14.01 -3.90 -20.56
CA SER A 22 12.63 -4.15 -20.99
C SER A 22 12.52 -5.44 -21.81
N PHE A 23 13.49 -5.70 -22.69
CA PHE A 23 13.55 -6.97 -23.43
C PHE A 23 13.66 -8.17 -22.48
N ASP A 24 14.61 -8.10 -21.53
CA ASP A 24 14.86 -9.15 -20.55
C ASP A 24 13.67 -9.42 -19.62
N THR A 25 12.85 -8.39 -19.35
CA THR A 25 11.70 -8.51 -18.44
C THR A 25 10.43 -8.98 -19.14
N TRP A 26 10.22 -8.64 -20.42
CA TRP A 26 8.91 -8.81 -21.03
C TRP A 26 8.90 -9.72 -22.25
N VAL A 27 10.03 -9.84 -22.96
CA VAL A 27 10.07 -10.39 -24.32
C VAL A 27 10.97 -11.62 -24.42
N ARG A 28 12.10 -11.64 -23.71
CA ARG A 28 13.13 -12.68 -23.80
C ARG A 28 12.58 -14.11 -23.67
N ASP A 29 11.75 -14.36 -22.67
CA ASP A 29 11.26 -15.70 -22.31
C ASP A 29 9.88 -16.01 -22.94
N THR A 30 9.60 -15.44 -24.12
CA THR A 30 8.34 -15.67 -24.84
C THR A 30 8.50 -16.74 -25.91
N GLU A 31 7.49 -17.59 -26.03
CA GLU A 31 7.55 -18.76 -26.93
C GLU A 31 6.32 -18.80 -27.84
N VAL A 32 6.48 -19.32 -29.06
CA VAL A 32 5.33 -19.56 -29.95
C VAL A 32 4.66 -20.86 -29.53
N LEU A 33 3.37 -20.81 -29.24
CA LEU A 33 2.56 -22.01 -28.99
C LEU A 33 1.97 -22.58 -30.27
N SER A 34 1.43 -21.71 -31.12
CA SER A 34 0.82 -22.12 -32.39
C SER A 34 0.72 -20.94 -33.37
N LEU A 35 0.53 -21.28 -34.64
CA LEU A 35 0.10 -20.38 -35.69
C LEU A 35 -0.99 -21.09 -36.47
N ASP A 36 -2.25 -20.68 -36.28
CA ASP A 36 -3.40 -21.26 -36.96
C ASP A 36 -4.33 -20.16 -37.48
N GLU A 37 -4.92 -20.36 -38.67
CA GLU A 37 -5.82 -19.42 -39.35
C GLU A 37 -5.35 -17.94 -39.40
N GLY A 38 -4.02 -17.71 -39.42
CA GLY A 38 -3.44 -16.36 -39.43
C GLY A 38 -3.33 -15.70 -38.05
N VAL A 39 -3.55 -16.43 -36.95
CA VAL A 39 -3.35 -15.98 -35.57
C VAL A 39 -2.14 -16.68 -34.97
N MET A 40 -1.13 -15.89 -34.58
CA MET A 40 0.05 -16.40 -33.87
C MET A 40 -0.16 -16.29 -32.36
N ILE A 41 -0.16 -17.44 -31.67
CA ILE A 41 -0.29 -17.50 -30.22
C ILE A 41 1.09 -17.51 -29.57
N ILE A 42 1.36 -16.51 -28.73
CA ILE A 42 2.63 -16.35 -28.01
C ILE A 42 2.41 -16.56 -26.51
N ALA A 43 3.13 -17.51 -25.94
CA ALA A 43 3.23 -17.74 -24.51
C ALA A 43 4.09 -16.66 -23.86
N ALA A 44 3.51 -15.98 -22.87
CA ALA A 44 4.21 -15.12 -21.94
C ALA A 44 4.42 -15.84 -20.60
N ARG A 45 5.53 -15.53 -19.92
CA ARG A 45 5.93 -16.15 -18.65
C ARG A 45 4.97 -15.94 -17.47
N ASN A 46 4.10 -14.94 -17.53
CA ASN A 46 3.04 -14.70 -16.54
C ASN A 46 1.99 -13.71 -17.09
N ALA A 47 0.89 -13.54 -16.35
CA ALA A 47 -0.21 -12.63 -16.71
C ALA A 47 0.24 -11.17 -16.93
N TYR A 48 1.22 -10.68 -16.16
CA TYR A 48 1.73 -9.31 -16.34
C TYR A 48 2.50 -9.15 -17.64
N ALA A 49 3.32 -10.15 -18.00
CA ALA A 49 4.04 -10.12 -19.26
C ALA A 49 3.07 -10.22 -20.44
N ARG A 50 2.03 -11.06 -20.34
CA ARG A 50 0.95 -11.12 -21.34
C ARG A 50 0.32 -9.74 -21.56
N ASP A 51 -0.15 -9.10 -20.49
CA ASP A 51 -0.86 -7.80 -20.59
C ASP A 51 0.06 -6.68 -21.11
N TRP A 52 1.33 -6.71 -20.74
CA TRP A 52 2.32 -5.75 -21.21
C TRP A 52 2.60 -5.94 -22.71
N LEU A 53 2.77 -7.19 -23.17
CA LEU A 53 2.98 -7.52 -24.58
C LEU A 53 1.78 -7.13 -25.43
N GLU A 54 0.57 -7.46 -24.97
CA GLU A 54 -0.69 -7.12 -25.65
C GLU A 54 -0.87 -5.60 -25.77
N SER A 55 -0.67 -4.85 -24.69
CA SER A 55 -0.91 -3.40 -24.69
C SER A 55 0.15 -2.57 -25.43
N ARG A 56 1.38 -3.06 -25.58
CA ARG A 56 2.49 -2.27 -26.13
C ARG A 56 3.14 -2.82 -27.38
N LEU A 57 3.21 -4.13 -27.48
CA LEU A 57 3.94 -4.78 -28.55
C LEU A 57 3.04 -5.46 -29.56
N ALA A 58 1.73 -5.63 -29.31
CA ALA A 58 0.83 -6.26 -30.28
C ALA A 58 0.93 -5.65 -31.67
N SER A 59 0.79 -4.33 -31.80
CA SER A 59 0.87 -3.65 -33.11
C SER A 59 2.26 -3.71 -33.75
N THR A 60 3.32 -3.55 -32.95
CA THR A 60 4.71 -3.62 -33.41
C THR A 60 5.04 -5.03 -33.90
N VAL A 61 4.77 -6.04 -33.07
CA VAL A 61 4.98 -7.46 -33.37
C VAL A 61 4.15 -7.88 -34.58
N GLN A 62 2.89 -7.47 -34.65
CA GLN A 62 2.04 -7.75 -35.80
C GLN A 62 2.63 -7.20 -37.10
N ARG A 63 3.10 -5.94 -37.09
CA ARG A 63 3.77 -5.32 -38.24
C ARG A 63 5.05 -6.06 -38.63
N LEU A 64 5.86 -6.48 -37.67
CA LEU A 64 7.08 -7.26 -37.92
C LEU A 64 6.74 -8.63 -38.52
N LEU A 65 5.75 -9.33 -37.96
CA LEU A 65 5.30 -10.63 -38.44
C LEU A 65 4.72 -10.55 -39.86
N ILE A 66 3.97 -9.50 -40.20
CA ILE A 66 3.49 -9.26 -41.58
C ILE A 66 4.67 -9.11 -42.53
N GLY A 67 5.69 -8.33 -42.16
CA GLY A 67 6.88 -8.14 -42.99
C GLY A 67 7.72 -9.41 -43.15
N ILE A 68 7.80 -10.23 -42.10
CA ILE A 68 8.62 -11.44 -42.06
C ILE A 68 7.93 -12.61 -42.79
N LEU A 69 6.63 -12.79 -42.58
CA LEU A 69 5.85 -13.91 -43.13
C LEU A 69 5.18 -13.57 -44.47
N ASN A 70 5.19 -12.30 -44.88
CA ASN A 70 4.56 -11.79 -46.11
C ASN A 70 3.07 -12.20 -46.25
N GLN A 71 2.36 -12.27 -45.13
CA GLN A 71 0.95 -12.60 -45.03
C GLN A 71 0.31 -11.82 -43.87
N THR A 72 -1.02 -11.64 -43.90
CA THR A 72 -1.73 -11.00 -42.80
C THR A 72 -1.76 -11.92 -41.59
N VAL A 73 -1.08 -11.53 -40.52
CA VAL A 73 -1.05 -12.26 -39.25
C VAL A 73 -1.55 -11.33 -38.15
N THR A 74 -2.31 -11.87 -37.20
CA THR A 74 -2.59 -11.24 -35.90
C THR A 74 -1.83 -11.97 -34.80
N VAL A 75 -1.51 -11.27 -33.71
CA VAL A 75 -0.80 -11.87 -32.58
C VAL A 75 -1.73 -11.89 -31.37
N GLN A 76 -1.71 -12.98 -30.62
CA GLN A 76 -2.42 -13.11 -29.36
C GLN A 76 -1.47 -13.59 -28.28
N PHE A 77 -1.40 -12.87 -27.16
CA PHE A 77 -0.58 -13.29 -26.04
C PHE A 77 -1.40 -14.12 -25.04
N VAL A 78 -0.86 -15.26 -24.64
CA VAL A 78 -1.46 -16.14 -23.61
C VAL A 78 -0.43 -16.44 -22.52
N ILE A 79 -0.87 -16.99 -21.40
CA ILE A 79 0.05 -17.45 -20.36
C ILE A 79 0.54 -18.84 -20.78
N GLY A 80 1.85 -19.02 -20.93
CA GLY A 80 2.41 -20.32 -21.29
C GLY A 80 2.26 -21.32 -20.13
N ASP A 81 1.69 -22.49 -20.43
CA ASP A 81 1.84 -23.67 -19.58
C ASP A 81 3.16 -24.35 -19.96
N SER A 82 4.30 -23.78 -19.57
CA SER A 82 5.55 -24.53 -19.57
C SER A 82 5.62 -25.41 -18.32
N PRO A 83 6.14 -26.66 -18.45
CA PRO A 83 6.27 -27.56 -17.33
C PRO A 83 7.15 -26.89 -16.29
N LYS A 84 6.78 -27.09 -15.02
CA LYS A 84 7.59 -26.77 -13.85
C LYS A 84 9.06 -27.04 -14.18
N GLU A 85 9.85 -25.99 -14.40
CA GLU A 85 11.28 -26.11 -14.16
C GLU A 85 11.39 -26.31 -12.66
N GLU A 86 11.49 -27.59 -12.32
CA GLU A 86 12.18 -28.12 -11.16
C GLU A 86 13.58 -27.47 -11.14
N THR A 87 13.66 -26.25 -10.63
CA THR A 87 14.63 -26.03 -9.55
C THR A 87 13.92 -26.48 -8.29
N GLU A 88 13.80 -27.80 -8.14
CA GLU A 88 13.89 -28.41 -6.83
C GLU A 88 15.28 -28.06 -6.29
N VAL A 89 15.38 -26.88 -5.69
CA VAL A 89 15.77 -26.94 -4.30
C VAL A 89 14.52 -27.53 -3.64
N GLU A 90 14.55 -28.82 -3.33
CA GLU A 90 13.74 -29.38 -2.25
C GLU A 90 14.10 -28.62 -0.96
N GLU A 91 13.64 -27.38 -0.85
CA GLU A 91 13.13 -26.94 0.43
C GLU A 91 11.67 -27.37 0.41
N GLN A 92 11.37 -28.42 1.18
CA GLN A 92 10.04 -28.59 1.77
C GLN A 92 9.67 -27.30 2.51
N ASN A 93 9.22 -26.28 1.78
CA ASN A 93 8.55 -25.15 2.37
C ASN A 93 7.06 -25.45 2.27
N ASP A 94 6.51 -25.89 3.41
CA ASP A 94 5.09 -25.76 3.74
C ASP A 94 4.64 -24.31 3.44
N GLU A 95 4.31 -23.99 2.17
CA GLU A 95 3.80 -22.67 1.79
C GLU A 95 2.48 -22.44 2.54
N GLN A 96 2.50 -21.53 3.51
CA GLN A 96 1.36 -21.38 4.40
C GLN A 96 0.21 -20.65 3.71
N GLU A 97 -0.90 -21.36 3.53
CA GLU A 97 -2.19 -20.80 3.16
C GLU A 97 -2.77 -19.96 4.31
N LEU A 98 -3.45 -18.88 3.93
CA LEU A 98 -4.16 -17.95 4.78
C LEU A 98 -5.61 -17.83 4.31
N THR A 99 -6.56 -17.69 5.22
CA THR A 99 -7.91 -17.23 4.89
C THR A 99 -8.04 -15.82 5.42
N ILE A 100 -8.39 -14.87 4.55
CA ILE A 100 -8.54 -13.48 4.92
C ILE A 100 -10.01 -13.10 4.83
N GLU A 101 -10.55 -12.61 5.95
CA GLU A 101 -11.89 -12.06 6.06
C GLU A 101 -11.78 -10.55 6.25
N PRO A 102 -12.13 -9.74 5.24
CA PRO A 102 -12.16 -8.30 5.42
C PRO A 102 -13.40 -7.87 6.21
N VAL A 103 -13.21 -7.01 7.21
CA VAL A 103 -14.25 -6.53 8.14
C VAL A 103 -14.26 -4.99 8.19
N GLN A 104 -15.39 -4.41 8.64
CA GLN A 104 -15.60 -2.97 8.83
C GLN A 104 -15.32 -2.11 7.59
N TRP A 105 -16.32 -1.96 6.72
CA TRP A 105 -16.25 -1.27 5.43
C TRP A 105 -17.10 0.01 5.44
N LEU A 106 -16.49 1.17 5.71
CA LEU A 106 -17.18 2.47 5.71
C LEU A 106 -17.12 3.19 4.34
N ASP A 107 -17.20 2.42 3.24
CA ASP A 107 -17.02 2.79 1.81
C ASP A 107 -15.56 2.86 1.35
N TYR A 108 -15.01 1.71 0.94
CA TYR A 108 -13.73 1.58 0.25
C TYR A 108 -13.89 1.47 -1.29
N ASP A 109 -15.06 1.05 -1.76
CA ASP A 109 -15.27 0.63 -3.16
C ASP A 109 -15.36 1.77 -4.19
N ARG A 110 -15.41 3.04 -3.78
CA ARG A 110 -15.60 4.17 -4.71
C ARG A 110 -14.31 4.80 -5.27
N ILE A 111 -13.12 4.49 -4.72
CA ILE A 111 -11.92 5.29 -4.98
C ILE A 111 -10.74 4.49 -5.62
N VAL A 112 -10.77 3.17 -5.63
CA VAL A 112 -9.52 2.41 -5.78
C VAL A 112 -9.37 1.74 -7.14
N GLN A 113 -8.22 1.98 -7.79
CA GLN A 113 -7.64 1.18 -8.89
C GLN A 113 -6.71 0.10 -8.32
N PRO A 114 -7.23 -1.01 -7.79
CA PRO A 114 -6.53 -1.86 -6.83
C PRO A 114 -5.55 -2.81 -7.53
N HIS A 115 -5.59 -2.84 -8.86
CA HIS A 115 -4.71 -3.63 -9.72
C HIS A 115 -3.38 -2.90 -9.99
N LYS A 116 -3.34 -1.58 -9.77
CA LYS A 116 -2.16 -0.73 -10.03
C LYS A 116 -1.53 -0.18 -8.74
N GLN A 117 -2.34 0.05 -7.71
CA GLN A 117 -1.92 0.69 -6.48
C GLN A 117 -2.71 0.15 -5.29
N VAL A 118 -2.07 0.20 -4.12
CA VAL A 118 -2.75 0.06 -2.83
C VAL A 118 -3.18 1.46 -2.39
N VAL A 119 -4.46 1.60 -2.02
CA VAL A 119 -4.99 2.86 -1.48
C VAL A 119 -5.34 2.64 -0.02
N VAL A 120 -4.91 3.54 0.84
CA VAL A 120 -5.15 3.48 2.28
C VAL A 120 -5.46 4.89 2.78
N LYS A 121 -6.18 5.03 3.91
CA LYS A 121 -6.49 6.38 4.42
C LYS A 121 -5.24 7.16 4.83
N GLY A 122 -5.21 8.45 4.53
CA GLY A 122 -4.21 9.42 4.97
C GLY A 122 -3.98 9.43 6.48
N TYR A 123 -5.01 9.04 7.24
CA TYR A 123 -4.95 8.85 8.68
C TYR A 123 -3.88 7.85 9.13
N LEU A 124 -3.45 6.91 8.25
CA LEU A 124 -2.33 6.01 8.54
C LEU A 124 -1.03 6.75 8.84
N ARG A 125 -0.86 8.01 8.43
CA ARG A 125 0.29 8.84 8.85
C ARG A 125 0.36 8.98 10.36
N ARG A 126 -0.77 9.31 10.99
CA ARG A 126 -0.87 9.44 12.45
C ARG A 126 -0.70 8.08 13.11
N LEU A 127 -1.33 7.05 12.57
CA LEU A 127 -1.20 5.68 13.09
C LEU A 127 0.25 5.18 13.02
N GLY A 128 0.96 5.48 11.94
CA GLY A 128 2.37 5.13 11.75
C GLY A 128 3.31 5.74 12.78
N MET A 129 2.96 6.90 13.36
CA MET A 129 3.70 7.48 14.49
C MET A 129 3.56 6.65 15.78
N GLU A 130 2.43 5.94 15.95
CA GLU A 130 2.19 5.06 17.10
C GLU A 130 2.76 3.65 16.89
N ILE A 131 2.42 3.02 15.76
CA ILE A 131 2.71 1.59 15.52
C ILE A 131 3.99 1.33 14.73
N GLY A 132 4.55 2.39 14.14
CA GLY A 132 5.77 2.34 13.35
C GLY A 132 5.60 1.73 11.94
N PRO A 133 6.60 1.96 11.06
CA PRO A 133 6.55 1.57 9.66
C PRO A 133 6.37 0.07 9.43
N LYS A 134 6.95 -0.78 10.29
CA LYS A 134 6.90 -2.25 10.11
C LYS A 134 5.47 -2.79 10.26
N ALA A 135 4.71 -2.28 11.23
CA ALA A 135 3.32 -2.68 11.41
C ALA A 135 2.43 -2.09 10.31
N ILE A 136 2.65 -0.83 9.92
CA ILE A 136 1.96 -0.18 8.79
C ILE A 136 2.13 -0.99 7.50
N TRP A 137 3.37 -1.35 7.17
CA TRP A 137 3.67 -2.12 5.97
C TRP A 137 3.07 -3.53 5.98
N LEU A 138 3.03 -4.17 7.16
CA LEU A 138 2.33 -5.45 7.31
C LEU A 138 0.82 -5.28 7.11
N TYR A 139 0.22 -4.23 7.67
CA TYR A 139 -1.18 -3.88 7.44
C TYR A 139 -1.47 -3.61 5.96
N ILE A 140 -0.66 -2.82 5.26
CA ILE A 140 -0.79 -2.55 3.82
C ILE A 140 -0.80 -3.87 3.01
N GLY A 141 0.09 -4.80 3.34
CA GLY A 141 0.12 -6.12 2.70
C GLY A 141 -1.16 -6.92 2.91
N PHE A 142 -1.68 -6.94 4.13
CA PHE A 142 -2.94 -7.62 4.45
C PHE A 142 -4.15 -6.92 3.84
N HIS A 143 -4.16 -5.60 3.82
CA HIS A 143 -5.20 -4.77 3.27
C HIS A 143 -5.34 -4.99 1.76
N GLN A 144 -4.22 -5.05 1.03
CA GLN A 144 -4.22 -5.40 -0.39
C GLN A 144 -4.71 -6.84 -0.62
N ALA A 145 -4.24 -7.79 0.19
CA ALA A 145 -4.67 -9.18 0.08
C ALA A 145 -6.18 -9.35 0.38
N ALA A 146 -6.69 -8.65 1.40
CA ALA A 146 -8.10 -8.60 1.76
C ALA A 146 -8.97 -8.11 0.60
N TRP A 147 -8.55 -7.04 -0.08
CA TRP A 147 -9.22 -6.56 -1.28
C TRP A 147 -9.24 -7.63 -2.40
N MET A 148 -8.12 -8.33 -2.62
CA MET A 148 -8.04 -9.38 -3.65
C MET A 148 -9.00 -10.55 -3.40
N VAL A 149 -9.33 -10.88 -2.14
CA VAL A 149 -10.28 -11.97 -1.81
C VAL A 149 -11.72 -11.60 -2.17
N GLN A 150 -12.08 -10.32 -2.10
CA GLN A 150 -13.45 -9.85 -2.34
C GLN A 150 -13.74 -9.38 -3.77
N SER A 151 -12.74 -9.37 -4.66
CA SER A 151 -12.95 -9.00 -6.07
C SER A 151 -14.12 -9.82 -6.67
N PRO A 152 -15.03 -9.22 -7.47
CA PRO A 152 -16.27 -9.87 -7.94
C PRO A 152 -16.05 -11.19 -8.71
N ASN A 153 -14.82 -11.47 -9.13
CA ASN A 153 -14.41 -12.74 -9.76
C ASN A 153 -13.86 -13.79 -8.78
N SER A 154 -13.87 -13.52 -7.47
CA SER A 154 -13.30 -14.39 -6.43
C SER A 154 -14.42 -15.06 -5.63
N GLU A 155 -14.37 -16.39 -5.55
CA GLU A 155 -15.26 -17.15 -4.67
C GLU A 155 -15.05 -16.69 -3.21
N ALA A 156 -16.16 -16.31 -2.55
CA ALA A 156 -16.14 -15.88 -1.16
C ALA A 156 -15.46 -16.96 -0.29
N GLY A 157 -14.37 -16.58 0.40
CA GLY A 157 -13.60 -17.48 1.27
C GLY A 157 -12.38 -18.16 0.64
N LYS A 158 -11.96 -17.76 -0.57
CA LYS A 158 -10.72 -18.26 -1.19
C LYS A 158 -9.50 -18.05 -0.29
N ALA A 159 -8.79 -19.13 0.02
CA ALA A 159 -7.52 -19.05 0.74
C ALA A 159 -6.44 -18.43 -0.17
N LEU A 160 -5.68 -17.49 0.38
CA LEU A 160 -4.53 -16.88 -0.27
C LEU A 160 -3.24 -17.41 0.34
N TYR A 161 -2.20 -17.54 -0.47
CA TYR A 161 -0.87 -17.83 0.06
C TYR A 161 -0.30 -16.60 0.79
N SER A 162 0.38 -16.84 1.91
CA SER A 162 1.11 -15.81 2.68
C SER A 162 2.05 -14.95 1.84
N ARG A 163 2.58 -15.49 0.72
CA ARG A 163 3.40 -14.74 -0.24
C ARG A 163 2.66 -13.54 -0.87
N VAL A 164 1.33 -13.57 -0.96
CA VAL A 164 0.52 -12.45 -1.48
C VAL A 164 0.61 -11.27 -0.53
N VAL A 165 0.46 -11.51 0.78
CA VAL A 165 0.63 -10.49 1.82
C VAL A 165 2.07 -9.98 1.83
N LEU A 166 3.05 -10.91 1.82
CA LEU A 166 4.48 -10.57 1.79
C LEU A 166 4.81 -9.64 0.62
N ARG A 167 4.29 -9.93 -0.58
CA ARG A 167 4.55 -9.17 -1.82
C ARG A 167 4.24 -7.68 -1.67
N PHE A 168 3.16 -7.35 -0.98
CA PHE A 168 2.71 -5.97 -0.77
C PHE A 168 3.12 -5.38 0.58
N SER A 169 3.86 -6.14 1.39
CA SER A 169 4.28 -5.70 2.71
C SER A 169 5.58 -4.90 2.73
N ALA A 170 6.27 -4.66 1.61
CA ALA A 170 7.60 -4.02 1.59
C ALA A 170 8.66 -4.65 2.54
N LEU A 171 8.41 -5.84 3.08
CA LEU A 171 9.28 -6.55 4.01
C LEU A 171 10.09 -7.61 3.26
N SER A 172 11.28 -7.91 3.76
CA SER A 172 11.98 -9.13 3.37
C SER A 172 11.28 -10.36 3.92
N ASN A 173 11.48 -11.52 3.28
CA ASN A 173 10.86 -12.79 3.68
C ASN A 173 11.11 -13.09 5.19
N GLY A 174 12.37 -13.03 5.64
CA GLY A 174 12.71 -13.24 7.06
C GLY A 174 12.10 -12.18 8.00
N ALA A 175 12.02 -10.91 7.57
CA ALA A 175 11.40 -9.87 8.39
C ALA A 175 9.88 -10.09 8.54
N PHE A 176 9.20 -10.47 7.46
CA PHE A 176 7.77 -10.76 7.45
C PHE A 176 7.40 -11.86 8.45
N TRP A 177 8.03 -13.03 8.37
CA TRP A 177 7.73 -14.15 9.29
C TRP A 177 8.07 -13.84 10.75
N ARG A 178 9.17 -13.11 10.98
CA ARG A 178 9.54 -12.67 12.33
C ARG A 178 8.52 -11.69 12.90
N LEU A 179 8.01 -10.75 12.09
CA LEU A 179 7.06 -9.73 12.54
C LEU A 179 5.65 -10.29 12.75
N LEU A 180 5.21 -11.26 11.93
CA LEU A 180 3.93 -11.97 12.12
C LEU A 180 3.81 -12.67 13.48
N LYS A 181 4.93 -13.04 14.10
CA LYS A 181 4.97 -13.70 15.42
C LYS A 181 5.36 -12.75 16.56
N HIS A 182 5.71 -11.50 16.24
CA HIS A 182 6.28 -10.58 17.22
C HIS A 182 5.20 -9.98 18.12
N LYS A 183 5.25 -10.25 19.43
CA LYS A 183 4.22 -9.85 20.41
C LYS A 183 3.84 -8.37 20.34
N THR A 184 4.81 -7.47 20.29
CA THR A 184 4.54 -6.02 20.19
C THR A 184 3.80 -5.66 18.91
N ILE A 185 4.22 -6.22 17.77
CA ILE A 185 3.62 -5.91 16.46
C ILE A 185 2.21 -6.48 16.37
N GLN A 186 1.96 -7.64 16.99
CA GLN A 186 0.60 -8.18 17.11
C GLN A 186 -0.29 -7.26 17.95
N GLY A 187 0.23 -6.69 19.03
CA GLY A 187 -0.48 -5.68 19.81
C GLY A 187 -0.72 -4.38 19.02
N ASP A 188 0.23 -3.98 18.19
CA ASP A 188 0.11 -2.79 17.33
C ASP A 188 -0.93 -2.96 16.22
N LEU A 189 -1.02 -4.17 15.66
CA LEU A 189 -2.00 -4.57 14.65
C LEU A 189 -3.40 -4.82 15.21
N ALA A 190 -3.60 -4.82 16.53
CA ALA A 190 -4.93 -4.97 17.11
C ALA A 190 -5.87 -3.88 16.56
N GLY A 191 -7.05 -4.27 16.06
CA GLY A 191 -7.99 -3.38 15.40
C GLY A 191 -7.63 -3.02 13.95
N LEU A 192 -6.60 -3.66 13.37
CA LEU A 192 -6.19 -3.53 11.97
C LEU A 192 -6.11 -4.90 11.28
N VAL A 193 -5.35 -5.83 11.87
CA VAL A 193 -5.24 -7.22 11.43
C VAL A 193 -5.25 -8.11 12.67
N GLN A 194 -6.19 -9.05 12.73
CA GLN A 194 -6.31 -9.97 13.85
C GLN A 194 -6.27 -11.42 13.36
N ARG A 195 -5.45 -12.24 14.01
CA ARG A 195 -5.49 -13.68 13.80
C ARG A 195 -6.68 -14.25 14.55
N VAL A 196 -7.56 -14.95 13.84
CA VAL A 196 -8.78 -15.55 14.42
C VAL A 196 -8.45 -16.87 15.12
N ASP A 197 -7.52 -17.64 14.57
CA ASP A 197 -7.12 -18.91 15.16
C ASP A 197 -6.07 -18.72 16.26
N ASP A 198 -6.23 -19.44 17.37
CA ASP A 198 -5.24 -19.49 18.45
C ASP A 198 -3.84 -19.85 17.89
N PRO A 199 -2.78 -19.09 18.26
CA PRO A 199 -1.40 -19.37 17.87
C PRO A 199 -0.95 -20.81 18.13
N ASP A 200 -1.39 -21.39 19.25
CA ASP A 200 -0.93 -22.67 19.78
C ASP A 200 -1.73 -23.86 19.24
N VAL A 201 -2.91 -23.60 18.66
CA VAL A 201 -3.78 -24.63 18.09
C VAL A 201 -3.37 -24.92 16.65
N ARG A 202 -2.92 -26.16 16.40
CA ARG A 202 -2.66 -26.66 15.05
C ARG A 202 -3.93 -27.27 14.46
N ARG A 203 -4.42 -26.67 13.39
CA ARG A 203 -5.56 -27.18 12.62
C ARG A 203 -5.07 -27.92 11.39
N PHE A 204 -5.76 -29.00 11.04
CA PHE A 204 -5.48 -29.80 9.85
C PHE A 204 -6.77 -29.97 9.03
N ARG A 205 -6.63 -30.03 7.71
CA ARG A 205 -7.69 -30.39 6.76
C ARG A 205 -7.26 -31.65 6.02
N ARG A 206 -8.21 -32.51 5.63
CA ARG A 206 -7.89 -33.63 4.74
C ARG A 206 -7.80 -33.12 3.30
N GLY A 207 -6.68 -33.40 2.65
CA GLY A 207 -6.49 -33.11 1.22
C GLY A 207 -7.28 -34.09 0.36
N ARG A 208 -7.30 -33.81 -0.96
CA ARG A 208 -7.95 -34.67 -1.96
C ARG A 208 -7.29 -36.06 -2.04
N ASP A 209 -6.04 -36.13 -1.61
CA ASP A 209 -5.19 -37.32 -1.43
C ASP A 209 -5.44 -38.07 -0.10
N GLY A 210 -6.35 -37.58 0.74
CA GLY A 210 -6.67 -38.14 2.06
C GLY A 210 -5.62 -37.84 3.14
N ARG A 211 -4.53 -37.17 2.81
CA ARG A 211 -3.46 -36.81 3.77
C ARG A 211 -3.86 -35.58 4.59
N PRO A 212 -3.43 -35.49 5.87
CA PRO A 212 -3.66 -34.29 6.67
C PRO A 212 -2.71 -33.18 6.22
N HIS A 213 -3.28 -32.10 5.69
CA HIS A 213 -2.58 -30.85 5.36
C HIS A 213 -2.87 -29.82 6.44
N ARG A 214 -1.91 -28.93 6.73
CA ARG A 214 -2.14 -27.85 7.68
C ARG A 214 -3.26 -26.95 7.18
N ALA A 215 -4.26 -26.69 8.01
CA ALA A 215 -5.34 -25.79 7.65
C ALA A 215 -4.81 -24.35 7.54
N PRO A 216 -5.39 -23.54 6.64
CA PRO A 216 -5.02 -22.13 6.51
C PRO A 216 -5.18 -21.38 7.84
N ILE A 217 -4.26 -20.45 8.13
CA ILE A 217 -4.47 -19.52 9.25
C ILE A 217 -5.50 -18.48 8.84
N ARG A 218 -6.52 -18.28 9.68
CA ARG A 218 -7.54 -17.27 9.45
C ARG A 218 -7.16 -15.93 10.06
N TYR A 219 -7.29 -14.88 9.27
CA TYR A 219 -7.09 -13.48 9.64
C TYR A 219 -8.33 -12.66 9.34
N GLN A 220 -8.70 -11.79 10.25
CA GLN A 220 -9.62 -10.68 10.02
C GLN A 220 -8.81 -9.41 9.73
N VAL A 221 -9.18 -8.71 8.66
CA VAL A 221 -8.52 -7.49 8.22
C VAL A 221 -9.54 -6.36 8.23
N PHE A 222 -9.32 -5.38 9.10
CA PHE A 222 -10.17 -4.22 9.25
C PHE A 222 -9.86 -3.23 8.14
N MET A 223 -10.77 -3.04 7.19
CA MET A 223 -10.56 -2.16 6.04
C MET A 223 -10.67 -0.68 6.42
N THR A 224 -11.47 -0.40 7.45
CA THR A 224 -11.48 0.89 8.13
C THR A 224 -10.37 0.90 9.18
N PRO A 225 -9.38 1.81 9.10
CA PRO A 225 -8.35 1.88 10.13
C PRO A 225 -8.96 2.32 11.47
N ARG A 226 -8.43 1.74 12.56
CA ARG A 226 -8.71 2.23 13.91
C ARG A 226 -8.08 3.60 14.16
N LEU A 227 -8.59 4.30 15.16
CA LEU A 227 -7.97 5.50 15.69
C LEU A 227 -6.67 5.16 16.45
N THR A 228 -5.75 6.13 16.51
CA THR A 228 -4.62 6.05 17.46
C THR A 228 -5.15 6.06 18.88
N ARG A 229 -4.39 5.53 19.85
CA ARG A 229 -4.80 5.54 21.26
C ARG A 229 -5.00 6.97 21.77
N ALA A 230 -4.12 7.89 21.37
CA ALA A 230 -4.20 9.28 21.74
C ALA A 230 -5.45 9.97 21.15
N ASP A 231 -5.72 9.75 19.86
CA ASP A 231 -6.88 10.33 19.18
C ASP A 231 -8.18 9.72 19.70
N ALA A 232 -8.22 8.41 19.94
CA ALA A 232 -9.36 7.73 20.53
C ALA A 232 -9.69 8.29 21.92
N ALA A 233 -8.68 8.49 22.76
CA ALA A 233 -8.86 9.08 24.08
C ALA A 233 -9.33 10.54 23.99
N ALA A 234 -8.78 11.33 23.07
CA ALA A 234 -9.18 12.72 22.85
C ALA A 234 -10.65 12.86 22.41
N VAL A 235 -11.10 12.01 21.47
CA VAL A 235 -12.49 11.98 21.00
C VAL A 235 -13.42 11.48 22.10
N TYR A 236 -13.04 10.41 22.79
CA TYR A 236 -13.83 9.84 23.87
C TYR A 236 -14.00 10.83 25.04
N SER A 237 -12.95 11.53 25.46
CA SER A 237 -13.06 12.53 26.53
C SER A 237 -14.02 13.66 26.19
N ARG A 238 -14.06 14.10 24.91
CA ARG A 238 -15.02 15.12 24.46
C ARG A 238 -16.45 14.56 24.47
N LEU A 239 -16.66 13.36 23.93
CA LEU A 239 -17.96 12.69 23.95
C LEU A 239 -18.45 12.52 25.40
N LYS A 240 -17.58 12.01 26.28
CA LYS A 240 -17.89 11.76 27.69
C LYS A 240 -18.26 13.04 28.43
N SER A 241 -17.52 14.13 28.20
CA SER A 241 -17.84 15.43 28.78
C SER A 241 -19.23 15.92 28.41
N LEU A 242 -19.67 15.73 27.16
CA LEU A 242 -21.02 16.11 26.73
C LEU A 242 -22.10 15.26 27.41
N LEU A 243 -21.87 13.94 27.49
CA LEU A 243 -22.80 13.03 28.15
C LEU A 243 -22.91 13.32 29.66
N ASP A 244 -21.80 13.60 30.32
CA ASP A 244 -21.76 13.95 31.75
C ASP A 244 -22.44 15.31 32.04
N GLN A 245 -22.52 16.20 31.05
CA GLN A 245 -23.31 17.44 31.09
C GLN A 245 -24.81 17.22 30.85
N GLY A 246 -25.23 15.98 30.58
CA GLY A 246 -26.63 15.62 30.34
C GLY A 246 -27.07 15.67 28.87
N THR A 247 -26.15 15.91 27.93
CA THR A 247 -26.46 15.85 26.49
C THR A 247 -26.75 14.41 26.08
N SER A 248 -27.77 14.20 25.24
CA SER A 248 -28.08 12.87 24.71
C SER A 248 -26.98 12.37 23.76
N MET A 249 -26.81 11.05 23.61
CA MET A 249 -25.81 10.48 22.68
C MET A 249 -25.96 11.00 21.25
N LEU A 250 -27.19 11.17 20.76
CA LEU A 250 -27.46 11.71 19.43
C LEU A 250 -26.95 13.15 19.29
N ASN A 251 -27.31 14.02 20.24
CA ASN A 251 -26.92 15.42 20.21
C ASN A 251 -25.40 15.57 20.42
N ALA A 252 -24.80 14.77 21.30
CA ALA A 252 -23.37 14.79 21.54
C ALA A 252 -22.58 14.42 20.27
N LEU A 253 -23.00 13.37 19.55
CA LEU A 253 -22.38 13.00 18.28
C LEU A 253 -22.60 14.06 17.19
N GLN A 254 -23.77 14.70 17.15
CA GLN A 254 -24.05 15.81 16.23
C GLN A 254 -23.16 17.04 16.53
N GLU A 255 -22.96 17.38 17.80
CA GLU A 255 -22.07 18.48 18.20
C GLU A 255 -20.62 18.21 17.81
N LEU A 256 -20.12 16.99 18.04
CA LEU A 256 -18.78 16.60 17.58
C LEU A 256 -18.66 16.63 16.05
N LEU A 257 -19.71 16.21 15.35
CA LEU A 257 -19.81 16.31 13.89
C LEU A 257 -19.96 17.76 13.39
N ALA A 258 -20.31 18.72 14.23
CA ALA A 258 -20.46 20.12 13.85
C ALA A 258 -19.14 20.91 13.92
N VAL A 259 -18.10 20.37 14.57
CA VAL A 259 -16.77 21.01 14.62
C VAL A 259 -16.22 21.19 13.20
N GLU A 260 -15.86 22.41 12.80
CA GLU A 260 -15.45 22.70 11.41
C GLU A 260 -14.14 22.02 11.03
N ASP A 261 -13.09 22.21 11.83
CA ASP A 261 -11.82 21.50 11.68
C ASP A 261 -11.81 20.23 12.53
N VAL A 262 -11.99 19.07 11.88
CA VAL A 262 -11.98 17.76 12.53
C VAL A 262 -10.68 17.48 13.29
N MET A 263 -9.56 18.14 12.93
CA MET A 263 -8.29 17.96 13.64
C MET A 263 -8.32 18.53 15.06
N GLU A 264 -9.18 19.51 15.35
CA GLU A 264 -9.38 20.04 16.70
C GLU A 264 -9.94 19.00 17.67
N LEU A 265 -10.70 18.02 17.15
CA LEU A 265 -11.19 16.88 17.93
C LEU A 265 -10.06 15.95 18.40
N LEU A 266 -8.92 15.97 17.70
CA LEU A 266 -7.78 15.08 17.93
C LEU A 266 -6.70 15.73 18.81
N SER A 267 -6.82 17.02 19.10
CA SER A 267 -5.89 17.73 19.99
C SER A 267 -5.87 17.08 21.38
N PRO A 268 -4.69 16.79 21.95
CA PRO A 268 -4.56 16.13 23.25
C PRO A 268 -5.31 16.88 24.34
N ILE A 269 -6.09 16.16 25.15
CA ILE A 269 -6.69 16.69 26.38
C ILE A 269 -5.89 16.10 27.55
N GLU A 270 -5.30 16.96 28.39
CA GLU A 270 -4.42 16.56 29.50
C GLU A 270 -5.07 15.57 30.50
N SER A 271 -6.41 15.53 30.58
CA SER A 271 -7.20 14.64 31.44
C SER A 271 -7.54 13.26 30.83
N ALA A 272 -7.14 12.98 29.59
CA ALA A 272 -7.61 11.82 28.81
C ALA A 272 -6.84 10.50 29.04
N LYS A 273 -6.31 10.24 30.24
CA LYS A 273 -5.68 8.93 30.53
C LYS A 273 -6.76 7.87 30.76
N THR A 274 -7.28 7.29 29.69
CA THR A 274 -8.20 6.15 29.77
C THR A 274 -7.43 4.83 29.70
N ASN A 275 -7.71 3.90 30.63
CA ASN A 275 -7.21 2.52 30.52
C ASN A 275 -7.95 1.71 29.44
N ILE A 276 -9.11 2.22 28.99
CA ILE A 276 -9.93 1.61 27.94
C ILE A 276 -9.37 2.03 26.58
N HIS A 277 -9.23 1.06 25.70
CA HIS A 277 -8.78 1.23 24.33
C HIS A 277 -9.96 1.09 23.39
N PHE A 278 -10.25 2.15 22.63
CA PHE A 278 -11.27 2.14 21.59
C PHE A 278 -10.60 2.07 20.22
N ASN A 279 -11.10 1.21 19.33
CA ASN A 279 -10.64 1.20 17.95
C ASN A 279 -11.40 2.25 17.13
N THR A 280 -12.67 2.45 17.47
CA THR A 280 -13.58 3.24 16.65
C THR A 280 -14.53 4.09 17.50
N VAL A 281 -15.12 5.14 16.92
CA VAL A 281 -16.15 5.96 17.60
C VAL A 281 -17.39 5.13 17.97
N MET A 282 -17.71 4.10 17.18
CA MET A 282 -18.80 3.17 17.49
C MET A 282 -18.55 2.42 18.79
N ASP A 283 -17.30 2.04 19.07
CA ASP A 283 -16.94 1.36 20.32
C ASP A 283 -17.18 2.28 21.53
N MET A 284 -16.87 3.57 21.38
CA MET A 284 -17.11 4.60 22.40
C MET A 284 -18.61 4.76 22.66
N ALA A 285 -19.41 4.91 21.60
CA ALA A 285 -20.84 5.11 21.72
C ALA A 285 -21.57 3.89 22.31
N ARG A 286 -21.13 2.67 21.97
CA ARG A 286 -21.65 1.41 22.56
C ARG A 286 -21.30 1.25 24.03
N LEU A 287 -20.10 1.67 24.44
CA LEU A 287 -19.73 1.61 25.85
C LEU A 287 -20.67 2.47 26.70
N GLU A 288 -20.94 3.70 26.26
CA GLU A 288 -21.75 4.66 27.03
C GLU A 288 -23.26 4.40 26.94
N SER A 289 -23.74 3.81 25.83
CA SER A 289 -25.18 3.51 25.66
C SER A 289 -25.59 2.13 26.21
N GLY A 290 -24.64 1.33 26.69
CA GLY A 290 -24.78 -0.13 26.77
C GLY A 290 -24.78 -0.75 25.37
N GLU A 291 -24.48 -2.05 25.25
CA GLU A 291 -24.23 -2.74 23.96
C GLU A 291 -25.34 -2.59 22.89
N SER A 292 -26.51 -2.06 23.25
CA SER A 292 -27.61 -1.68 22.35
C SER A 292 -27.56 -0.18 21.97
N LEU A 293 -26.78 0.16 20.95
CA LEU A 293 -26.75 1.53 20.39
C LEU A 293 -27.91 1.76 19.41
N HIS A 294 -28.65 2.87 19.58
CA HIS A 294 -29.73 3.27 18.67
C HIS A 294 -29.21 3.39 17.21
N PRO A 295 -29.96 2.96 16.18
CA PRO A 295 -29.48 2.93 14.79
C PRO A 295 -28.98 4.29 14.29
N GLU A 296 -29.66 5.37 14.65
CA GLU A 296 -29.28 6.74 14.28
C GLU A 296 -27.99 7.20 14.99
N ALA A 297 -27.82 6.85 16.27
CA ALA A 297 -26.58 7.14 17.00
C ALA A 297 -25.41 6.33 16.42
N ASN A 298 -25.65 5.09 16.02
CA ASN A 298 -24.66 4.28 15.33
C ASN A 298 -24.27 4.89 13.97
N HIS A 299 -25.23 5.42 13.21
CA HIS A 299 -24.94 6.12 11.95
C HIS A 299 -24.11 7.38 12.18
N LEU A 300 -24.46 8.21 13.17
CA LEU A 300 -23.68 9.42 13.51
C LEU A 300 -22.27 9.08 13.99
N ALA A 301 -22.11 8.03 14.79
CA ALA A 301 -20.80 7.54 15.21
C ALA A 301 -19.94 7.08 14.02
N GLN A 302 -20.57 6.38 13.05
CA GLN A 302 -19.91 5.97 11.81
C GLN A 302 -19.47 7.17 10.98
N GLU A 303 -20.33 8.18 10.83
CA GLU A 303 -20.00 9.39 10.10
C GLU A 303 -18.87 10.18 10.77
N LEU A 304 -18.88 10.28 12.11
CA LEU A 304 -17.81 10.93 12.85
C LEU A 304 -16.47 10.20 12.70
N HIS A 305 -16.48 8.87 12.81
CA HIS A 305 -15.30 8.05 12.57
C HIS A 305 -14.78 8.24 11.14
N ARG A 306 -15.67 8.18 10.15
CA ARG A 306 -15.36 8.39 8.73
C ARG A 306 -14.73 9.77 8.50
N ARG A 307 -15.30 10.82 9.10
CA ARG A 307 -14.78 12.19 8.99
C ARG A 307 -13.37 12.31 9.56
N ILE A 308 -13.09 11.66 10.70
CA ILE A 308 -11.76 11.65 11.31
C ILE A 308 -10.74 10.93 10.42
N ILE A 309 -11.05 9.72 9.93
CA ILE A 309 -10.08 8.95 9.14
C ILE A 309 -9.86 9.52 7.73
N ASN A 310 -10.84 10.28 7.20
CA ASN A 310 -10.73 10.96 5.91
C ASN A 310 -10.12 12.36 6.02
N ALA A 311 -9.87 12.87 7.23
CA ALA A 311 -9.33 14.22 7.47
C ALA A 311 -8.01 14.50 6.72
N LEU A 312 -7.25 13.44 6.48
CA LEU A 312 -5.93 13.49 5.87
C LEU A 312 -5.90 12.95 4.43
N GLY A 313 -7.05 12.79 3.78
CA GLY A 313 -7.18 12.28 2.42
C GLY A 313 -6.91 10.77 2.31
N ASP A 314 -6.45 10.34 1.14
CA ASP A 314 -6.08 8.96 0.82
C ASP A 314 -4.62 8.90 0.35
N ILE A 315 -3.87 7.91 0.81
CA ILE A 315 -2.49 7.63 0.38
C ILE A 315 -2.54 6.60 -0.75
N HIS A 316 -1.93 6.98 -1.86
CA HIS A 316 -1.81 6.14 -3.05
C HIS A 316 -0.41 5.55 -3.15
N ILE A 317 -0.29 4.22 -3.02
CA ILE A 317 0.99 3.51 -3.06
C ILE A 317 1.01 2.59 -4.27
N THR A 318 1.78 2.92 -5.29
CA THR A 318 1.87 2.11 -6.50
C THR A 318 2.47 0.73 -6.21
N HIS A 319 1.96 -0.30 -6.89
CA HIS A 319 2.50 -1.65 -6.76
C HIS A 319 3.99 -1.71 -7.09
N TYR A 320 4.41 -1.00 -8.14
CA TYR A 320 5.81 -0.97 -8.56
C TYR A 320 6.72 -0.30 -7.52
N PHE A 321 6.26 0.73 -6.79
CA PHE A 321 7.05 1.26 -5.67
C PHE A 321 7.34 0.16 -4.66
N ILE A 322 6.31 -0.60 -4.27
CA ILE A 322 6.41 -1.66 -3.27
C ILE A 322 7.27 -2.83 -3.79
N THR A 323 7.02 -3.30 -5.01
CA THR A 323 7.63 -4.54 -5.51
C THR A 323 9.01 -4.34 -6.13
N GLU A 324 9.28 -3.17 -6.72
CA GLU A 324 10.50 -2.87 -7.47
C GLU A 324 11.34 -1.77 -6.82
N THR A 325 10.78 -0.56 -6.61
CA THR A 325 11.57 0.60 -6.18
C THR A 325 12.22 0.39 -4.81
N ILE A 326 11.46 -0.09 -3.82
CA ILE A 326 12.00 -0.35 -2.48
C ILE A 326 13.20 -1.29 -2.52
N LYS A 327 13.12 -2.36 -3.32
CA LYS A 327 14.21 -3.33 -3.48
C LYS A 327 15.39 -2.75 -4.25
N ARG A 328 15.11 -2.12 -5.39
CA ARG A 328 16.13 -1.54 -6.29
C ARG A 328 17.02 -0.53 -5.56
N TYR A 329 16.42 0.27 -4.68
CA TYR A 329 17.13 1.30 -3.93
C TYR A 329 17.42 0.90 -2.48
N ASN A 330 17.21 -0.37 -2.12
CA ASN A 330 17.48 -0.92 -0.79
C ASN A 330 16.87 -0.10 0.37
N LEU A 331 15.66 0.42 0.17
CA LEU A 331 14.98 1.23 1.17
C LEU A 331 14.58 0.37 2.37
N THR A 332 14.90 0.82 3.58
CA THR A 332 14.33 0.21 4.79
C THR A 332 12.82 0.47 4.86
N PRO A 333 12.05 -0.31 5.64
CA PRO A 333 10.62 -0.02 5.84
C PRO A 333 10.35 1.41 6.33
N ALA A 334 11.25 1.97 7.15
CA ALA A 334 11.15 3.34 7.65
C ALA A 334 11.39 4.38 6.54
N GLN A 335 12.42 4.18 5.72
CA GLN A 335 12.70 5.04 4.57
C GLN A 335 11.57 4.98 3.54
N ALA A 336 11.10 3.78 3.20
CA ALA A 336 10.00 3.60 2.28
C ALA A 336 8.71 4.28 2.78
N TRP A 337 8.43 4.21 4.08
CA TRP A 337 7.29 4.89 4.68
C TRP A 337 7.45 6.41 4.63
N LEU A 338 8.63 6.95 4.96
CA LEU A 338 8.90 8.38 4.86
C LEU A 338 8.72 8.89 3.42
N VAL A 339 9.23 8.17 2.40
CA VAL A 339 8.99 8.50 0.98
C VAL A 339 7.48 8.50 0.68
N THR A 340 6.75 7.51 1.18
CA THR A 340 5.29 7.41 1.00
C THR A 340 4.57 8.62 1.57
N VAL A 341 4.87 9.00 2.82
CA VAL A 341 4.27 10.16 3.49
C VAL A 341 4.63 11.47 2.80
N SER A 342 5.91 11.65 2.42
CA SER A 342 6.33 12.85 1.70
C SER A 342 5.62 12.98 0.35
N ARG A 343 5.41 11.87 -0.38
CA ARG A 343 4.69 11.89 -1.65
C ARG A 343 3.20 12.14 -1.51
N ASP A 344 2.60 11.71 -0.42
CA ASP A 344 1.21 12.04 -0.07
C ASP A 344 1.03 13.52 0.30
N MET A 345 2.02 14.12 0.96
CA MET A 345 2.03 15.56 1.28
C MET A 345 2.32 16.46 0.07
N ALA A 346 3.08 15.93 -0.90
CA ALA A 346 3.25 16.51 -2.22
C ALA A 346 2.05 16.14 -3.08
N TYR A 347 1.72 16.94 -4.10
CA TYR A 347 0.70 16.54 -5.06
C TYR A 347 0.96 17.15 -6.43
N LEU A 348 0.50 16.44 -7.45
CA LEU A 348 0.33 16.98 -8.79
C LEU A 348 -1.15 16.90 -9.09
N ASN A 349 -1.80 18.05 -9.22
CA ASN A 349 -3.15 18.15 -9.73
C ASN A 349 -3.07 18.13 -11.25
N SER A 350 -3.45 17.01 -11.84
CA SER A 350 -3.38 16.77 -13.28
C SER A 350 -4.43 17.57 -14.07
N HIS A 351 -5.49 18.07 -13.41
CA HIS A 351 -6.53 18.90 -14.02
C HIS A 351 -6.13 20.37 -14.10
N THR A 352 -5.59 20.92 -13.02
CA THR A 352 -5.15 22.33 -12.96
C THR A 352 -3.69 22.52 -13.40
N GLY A 353 -2.92 21.43 -13.48
CA GLY A 353 -1.48 21.46 -13.64
C GLY A 353 -0.72 21.91 -12.38
N GLU A 354 -1.43 22.13 -11.26
CA GLU A 354 -0.83 22.58 -10.01
C GLU A 354 0.07 21.49 -9.43
N ARG A 355 1.36 21.80 -9.30
CA ARG A 355 2.38 20.88 -8.81
C ARG A 355 2.92 21.39 -7.49
N ARG A 356 2.50 20.76 -6.40
CA ARG A 356 3.15 20.88 -5.09
C ARG A 356 4.21 19.80 -4.96
N GLU A 357 5.43 20.14 -5.32
CA GLU A 357 6.59 19.25 -5.11
C GLU A 357 7.36 19.57 -3.83
N ALA A 358 7.10 20.71 -3.18
CA ALA A 358 7.74 21.08 -1.93
C ALA A 358 6.90 20.69 -0.71
N VAL A 359 7.52 19.97 0.22
CA VAL A 359 6.94 19.57 1.51
C VAL A 359 7.81 20.14 2.63
N THR A 360 7.17 20.83 3.57
CA THR A 360 7.83 21.40 4.75
C THR A 360 7.46 20.59 5.97
N PHE A 361 8.48 20.02 6.63
CA PHE A 361 8.37 19.45 7.97
C PHE A 361 8.62 20.58 8.97
N LYS A 362 7.60 20.95 9.73
CA LYS A 362 7.61 22.08 10.65
C LYS A 362 8.57 21.85 11.83
N GLU A 363 8.67 20.62 12.31
CA GLU A 363 9.65 20.26 13.36
C GLU A 363 10.87 19.53 12.78
N GLY A 364 11.17 19.74 11.50
CA GLY A 364 12.38 19.24 10.85
C GLY A 364 12.57 17.73 10.98
N TYR A 365 13.76 17.32 11.45
CA TYR A 365 14.10 15.91 11.61
C TYR A 365 13.37 15.24 12.77
N GLN A 366 12.88 15.99 13.77
CA GLN A 366 12.06 15.43 14.84
C GLN A 366 10.73 14.92 14.30
N GLU A 367 10.03 15.73 13.50
CA GLU A 367 8.78 15.34 12.85
C GLU A 367 8.98 14.11 11.96
N MET A 368 10.02 14.13 11.12
CA MET A 368 10.36 12.99 10.25
C MET A 368 10.67 11.72 11.05
N ALA A 369 11.35 11.86 12.19
CA ALA A 369 11.65 10.72 13.06
C ALA A 369 10.38 10.17 13.73
N ALA A 370 9.48 11.04 14.19
CA ALA A 370 8.19 10.65 14.75
C ALA A 370 7.33 9.91 13.70
N LEU A 371 7.28 10.38 12.45
CA LEU A 371 6.57 9.72 11.34
C LEU A 371 7.02 8.28 11.08
N VAL A 372 8.28 7.96 11.41
CA VAL A 372 8.85 6.61 11.25
C VAL A 372 8.97 5.85 12.58
N GLY A 373 8.34 6.34 13.65
CA GLY A 373 8.36 5.71 14.97
C GLY A 373 9.75 5.67 15.62
N SER A 374 10.61 6.67 15.32
CA SER A 374 11.95 6.81 15.89
C SER A 374 12.01 8.00 16.84
N ASN A 375 12.55 7.77 18.04
CA ASN A 375 12.87 8.85 18.99
C ASN A 375 14.24 9.51 18.69
N ARG A 376 14.93 9.08 17.63
CA ARG A 376 16.28 9.55 17.28
C ARG A 376 16.26 10.25 15.92
N TYR A 377 16.21 11.58 15.94
CA TYR A 377 16.29 12.40 14.73
C TYR A 377 17.57 12.14 13.91
N LYS A 378 18.69 11.83 14.60
CA LYS A 378 19.98 11.53 13.96
C LYS A 378 19.90 10.35 12.99
N THR A 379 18.98 9.41 13.21
CA THR A 379 18.75 8.30 12.28
C THR A 379 18.24 8.80 10.93
N VAL A 380 17.33 9.77 10.93
CA VAL A 380 16.81 10.38 9.70
C VAL A 380 17.87 11.26 9.07
N LEU A 381 18.55 12.09 9.87
CA LEU A 381 19.66 12.94 9.41
C LEU A 381 20.74 12.13 8.67
N ALA A 382 21.09 10.94 9.16
CA ALA A 382 22.09 10.07 8.51
C ALA A 382 21.68 9.59 7.11
N TRP A 383 20.37 9.51 6.81
CA TRP A 383 19.89 9.08 5.49
C TRP A 383 20.15 10.11 4.38
N PHE A 384 20.33 11.38 4.75
CA PHE A 384 20.61 12.48 3.82
C PHE A 384 22.11 12.80 3.71
N ASN A 385 22.93 12.25 4.61
CA ASN A 385 24.37 12.52 4.66
C ASN A 385 25.18 11.31 4.15
N LEU A 386 25.37 11.25 2.82
CA LEU A 386 26.07 10.13 2.13
C LEU A 386 27.51 9.88 2.62
N HIS A 387 28.16 10.88 3.21
CA HIS A 387 29.51 10.77 3.75
C HIS A 387 29.55 10.09 5.14
N TRP A 388 28.40 9.79 5.77
CA TRP A 388 28.31 9.11 7.07
C TRP A 388 28.18 7.59 6.91
N THR A 389 29.09 6.99 6.14
CA THR A 389 29.05 5.58 5.70
C THR A 389 28.97 4.55 6.83
N SER A 390 29.48 4.84 8.04
CA SER A 390 29.39 3.95 9.21
C SER A 390 28.03 3.97 9.92
N GLN A 391 27.14 4.91 9.59
CA GLN A 391 25.81 5.08 10.22
C GLN A 391 24.64 4.83 9.27
N GLN A 392 24.90 4.63 7.97
CA GLN A 392 23.84 4.41 6.99
C GLN A 392 23.31 2.97 7.05
N ARG A 393 22.06 2.83 7.47
CA ARG A 393 21.25 1.64 7.25
C ARG A 393 20.21 1.95 6.18
N GLY A 394 20.22 1.19 5.09
CA GLY A 394 19.26 1.31 4.00
C GLY A 394 19.80 2.04 2.77
N GLY A 395 18.88 2.64 2.02
CA GLY A 395 19.15 3.33 0.76
C GLY A 395 19.44 4.81 0.92
N ASP A 396 19.81 5.44 -0.19
CA ASP A 396 20.05 6.88 -0.29
C ASP A 396 18.73 7.65 -0.48
N MET A 397 18.37 8.47 0.51
CA MET A 397 17.11 9.24 0.50
C MET A 397 17.17 10.47 -0.39
N THR A 398 18.36 10.96 -0.75
CA THR A 398 18.52 12.17 -1.59
C THR A 398 17.94 12.00 -2.99
N ARG A 399 17.76 10.74 -3.42
CA ARG A 399 17.08 10.36 -4.67
C ARG A 399 15.58 10.63 -4.67
N PHE A 400 14.97 10.72 -3.49
CA PHE A 400 13.52 10.88 -3.34
C PHE A 400 13.16 12.25 -2.77
N LEU A 401 14.03 12.81 -1.94
CA LEU A 401 13.82 14.03 -1.19
C LEU A 401 15.09 14.88 -1.27
N VAL A 402 15.01 16.04 -1.92
CA VAL A 402 16.11 17.00 -2.03
C VAL A 402 15.81 18.18 -1.12
N GLU A 403 16.64 18.42 -0.12
CA GLU A 403 16.47 19.58 0.77
C GLU A 403 16.59 20.88 -0.03
N LEU A 404 15.66 21.81 0.18
CA LEU A 404 15.68 23.15 -0.39
C LEU A 404 16.21 24.11 0.68
N GLU A 405 17.18 24.95 0.31
CA GLU A 405 17.67 26.00 1.21
C GLU A 405 16.55 27.01 1.49
N THR A 406 16.15 27.13 2.76
CA THR A 406 15.23 28.16 3.24
C THR A 406 16.03 29.38 3.70
N SER A 407 15.61 30.59 3.31
CA SER A 407 16.29 31.84 3.67
C SER A 407 16.45 32.06 5.19
N GLU A 408 15.64 31.39 6.01
CA GLU A 408 15.73 31.41 7.48
C GLU A 408 16.87 30.54 8.05
N SER A 409 17.49 29.64 7.26
CA SER A 409 18.60 28.80 7.72
C SER A 409 19.93 29.54 7.86
N ASN A 410 20.04 30.73 7.28
CA ASN A 410 21.30 31.48 7.21
C ASN A 410 21.44 32.58 8.27
N THR A 411 20.40 32.85 9.07
CA THR A 411 20.40 34.04 9.93
C THR A 411 21.01 33.82 11.32
N TYR A 412 21.16 32.58 11.78
CA TYR A 412 21.90 32.23 12.99
C TYR A 412 22.47 30.80 12.85
N PRO A 413 23.65 30.47 13.43
CA PRO A 413 24.03 29.08 13.63
C PRO A 413 23.11 28.48 14.70
N ASP A 414 21.88 28.17 14.29
CA ASP A 414 20.83 27.75 15.21
C ASP A 414 21.16 26.36 15.75
N LEU A 415 21.38 26.27 17.06
CA LEU A 415 21.82 25.05 17.77
C LEU A 415 20.76 23.93 17.76
N ARG A 416 19.58 24.17 17.16
CA ARG A 416 18.41 23.28 17.10
C ARG A 416 18.26 22.59 15.74
N VAL A 417 19.34 21.95 15.28
CA VAL A 417 19.39 21.22 14.00
C VAL A 417 18.24 20.20 13.85
N ASP A 418 17.76 19.68 14.98
CA ASP A 418 16.74 18.66 15.10
C ASP A 418 15.32 19.16 14.84
N SER A 419 14.92 20.31 15.41
CA SER A 419 13.53 20.82 15.35
C SER A 419 13.31 21.94 14.32
N MET A 420 14.37 22.39 13.64
CA MET A 420 14.26 23.49 12.69
C MET A 420 13.39 23.09 11.48
N PRO A 421 12.45 23.94 11.02
CA PRO A 421 11.66 23.66 9.82
C PRO A 421 12.54 23.37 8.61
N ARG A 422 12.25 22.29 7.89
CA ARG A 422 12.99 21.88 6.69
C ARG A 422 12.05 21.62 5.54
N THR A 423 12.39 22.18 4.39
CA THR A 423 11.61 22.00 3.16
C THR A 423 12.37 21.08 2.23
N TYR A 424 11.68 20.06 1.72
CA TYR A 424 12.21 19.13 0.76
C TYR A 424 11.40 19.19 -0.53
N ARG A 425 12.09 19.23 -1.66
CA ARG A 425 11.51 18.89 -2.95
C ARG A 425 11.39 17.37 -3.05
N VAL A 426 10.16 16.90 -3.14
CA VAL A 426 9.80 15.52 -3.37
C VAL A 426 9.92 15.23 -4.86
N LEU A 427 10.79 14.27 -5.21
CA LEU A 427 11.04 13.91 -6.60
C LEU A 427 9.94 12.98 -7.11
N LEU A 428 8.82 13.58 -7.54
CA LEU A 428 7.65 12.88 -8.05
C LEU A 428 7.93 12.08 -9.34
N ASP A 429 8.89 12.56 -10.15
CA ASP A 429 9.25 12.01 -11.46
C ASP A 429 10.18 10.78 -11.40
N VAL A 430 10.68 10.40 -10.21
CA VAL A 430 11.38 9.12 -10.05
C VAL A 430 10.36 8.02 -10.32
N PRO A 431 10.56 7.15 -11.33
CA PRO A 431 9.54 6.21 -11.77
C PRO A 431 9.18 5.25 -10.63
N LEU A 432 7.98 5.44 -10.11
CA LEU A 432 7.32 4.57 -9.14
C LEU A 432 6.33 3.63 -9.80
N ASP A 433 6.23 3.66 -11.12
CA ASP A 433 5.56 2.72 -11.99
C ASP A 433 6.51 2.31 -13.13
N ALA A 434 6.21 1.21 -13.81
CA ALA A 434 7.08 0.65 -14.84
C ALA A 434 7.24 1.55 -16.09
N ASN A 435 6.51 2.67 -16.17
CA ASN A 435 6.39 3.49 -17.37
C ASN A 435 6.23 5.01 -17.16
N GLY A 436 6.26 5.53 -15.94
CA GLY A 436 6.10 6.96 -15.65
C GLY A 436 4.71 7.52 -16.00
N SER A 437 3.68 6.69 -16.07
CA SER A 437 2.36 7.05 -16.61
C SER A 437 1.28 7.34 -15.57
N HIS A 438 1.56 7.09 -14.28
CA HIS A 438 0.60 7.29 -13.21
C HIS A 438 0.32 8.79 -12.99
N LYS A 439 -0.73 9.29 -13.65
CA LYS A 439 -1.27 10.66 -13.52
C LYS A 439 -2.39 10.76 -12.49
N ALA A 440 -2.43 9.90 -11.47
CA ALA A 440 -3.44 10.02 -10.43
C ALA A 440 -3.07 11.17 -9.49
N ASP A 441 -4.06 11.99 -9.16
CA ASP A 441 -3.93 13.09 -8.21
C ASP A 441 -3.73 12.51 -6.78
N ALA A 442 -3.06 13.26 -5.89
CA ALA A 442 -2.81 12.81 -4.51
C ALA A 442 -4.08 12.68 -3.65
N ASN A 443 -5.24 13.12 -4.15
CA ASN A 443 -6.56 12.99 -3.51
C ASN A 443 -7.45 11.89 -4.16
N GLY A 444 -6.89 11.08 -5.07
CA GLY A 444 -7.57 9.90 -5.59
C GLY A 444 -8.64 10.13 -6.67
N SER A 445 -8.77 11.31 -7.26
CA SER A 445 -9.57 11.46 -8.48
C SER A 445 -8.92 10.73 -9.66
N ILE A 446 -9.57 9.67 -10.13
CA ILE A 446 -9.35 9.08 -11.44
C ILE A 446 -10.38 9.67 -12.41
N ARG A 447 -9.92 10.01 -13.60
CA ARG A 447 -10.71 10.45 -14.76
C ARG A 447 -12.05 9.71 -14.89
N LEU A 448 -13.13 10.47 -15.03
CA LEU A 448 -14.05 10.20 -16.13
C LEU A 448 -13.45 10.89 -17.34
N ASP A 449 -13.27 10.18 -18.45
CA ASP A 449 -13.00 10.87 -19.71
C ASP A 449 -14.19 11.81 -20.00
N ALA A 450 -13.92 12.93 -20.67
CA ALA A 450 -14.91 13.98 -20.92
C ALA A 450 -16.12 13.54 -21.77
N ASP A 451 -16.13 12.28 -22.22
CA ASP A 451 -17.19 11.62 -22.98
C ASP A 451 -17.84 10.43 -22.24
N GLY A 452 -17.41 10.08 -21.02
CA GLY A 452 -18.14 9.14 -20.16
C GLY A 452 -18.09 7.66 -20.55
N SER A 453 -17.05 7.17 -21.25
CA SER A 453 -16.84 5.73 -21.44
C SER A 453 -15.63 5.19 -20.64
N ASN A 454 -15.78 3.95 -20.13
CA ASN A 454 -14.85 3.23 -19.23
C ASN A 454 -13.45 2.96 -19.77
#